data_AF-A0A8H3MBG1-F1
#
_entry.id   AF-A0A8H3MBG1-F1
#
_cell.length_a   1.000
_cell.length_b   1.000
_cell.length_c   1.000
_cell.angle_alpha   90.00
_cell.angle_beta   90.00
_cell.angle_gamma   90.00
#
_symmetry.space_group_name_H-M   'P 1'
#
loop_
_entity.id
_entity.type
_entity.pdbx_description
1 polymer ?
#
loop_
_entity_poly.entity_id
_entity_poly.type
_entity_poly.pdbx_seq_one_letter_code
_entity_poly.pdbx_strand_id
1 'polypeptide(L)'
;MLSQYFRSAFCNEWADKIDGSFILRKPNISSHLFDIILRFIYCRNVELKNLQGLNLLIAVDELNLQQLISHIQEYLINHQTEFLFLYQNPTNILEIVYHYEKFTNLWNFCLEIICEEPEILFNSDNFTNLLLKRDDLNMNEIEIEKSLHRFIPLIRFYDITPTDCFYKVYCYKEILPQDLIHNLLEFYIVPNMKPKSNVAPSRKDQKIIFNSDRVALFASWIDKKDSSYYNNKKPPYEFKLLHNSSRNGFNAASFHKNCDNKGATIWVAIIQGSTQLIGGYNPRDWSGKGSKDTTNSFLFNFTDVNNIFSAKFGLLNNQSDQWQLAIHCYSNEGPSI
;
A
#
# COMPACT_ATOMS: atom_id res chain seq x y z
N MET A 1 16.19 -18.29 -27.86
CA MET A 1 17.22 -17.32 -27.42
C MET A 1 16.98 -17.07 -25.93
N LEU A 2 17.81 -17.64 -25.05
CA LEU A 2 17.62 -17.49 -23.59
C LEU A 2 17.79 -16.02 -23.19
N SER A 3 16.92 -15.54 -22.29
CA SER A 3 17.00 -14.19 -21.70
C SER A 3 18.38 -13.92 -21.10
N GLN A 4 18.82 -12.67 -21.17
CA GLN A 4 20.04 -12.20 -20.50
C GLN A 4 20.01 -12.48 -18.99
N TYR A 5 18.83 -12.49 -18.38
CA TYR A 5 18.65 -12.88 -16.98
C TYR A 5 19.15 -14.30 -16.73
N PHE A 6 18.64 -15.30 -17.46
CA PHE A 6 19.05 -16.69 -17.31
C PHE A 6 20.50 -16.91 -17.72
N ARG A 7 20.98 -16.23 -18.77
CA ARG A 7 22.40 -16.28 -19.14
C ARG A 7 23.28 -15.79 -18.00
N SER A 8 22.95 -14.66 -17.39
CA SER A 8 23.71 -14.10 -16.28
C SER A 8 23.61 -14.99 -15.05
N ALA A 9 22.43 -15.53 -14.75
CA ALA A 9 22.21 -16.45 -13.63
C ALA A 9 23.06 -17.72 -13.74
N PHE A 10 23.16 -18.29 -14.94
CA PHE A 10 23.88 -19.55 -15.15
C PHE A 10 25.36 -19.37 -15.45
N CYS A 11 25.79 -18.22 -16.00
CA CYS A 11 27.19 -17.97 -16.38
C CYS A 11 28.00 -17.25 -15.29
N ASN A 12 27.38 -16.36 -14.51
CA ASN A 12 28.09 -15.55 -13.50
C ASN A 12 27.94 -16.13 -12.07
N GLU A 13 27.44 -17.37 -11.96
CA GLU A 13 27.31 -18.16 -10.70
C GLU A 13 26.63 -17.45 -9.51
N TRP A 14 25.85 -16.40 -9.72
CA TRP A 14 25.08 -15.79 -8.62
C TRP A 14 23.84 -16.60 -8.23
N ALA A 15 23.44 -17.58 -9.05
CA ALA A 15 22.40 -18.54 -8.70
C ALA A 15 22.99 -19.73 -7.93
N ASP A 16 22.46 -20.00 -6.74
CA ASP A 16 22.86 -21.16 -5.93
C ASP A 16 22.66 -22.45 -6.73
N LYS A 17 23.63 -23.36 -6.65
CA LYS A 17 23.54 -24.69 -7.26
C LYS A 17 23.55 -25.76 -6.18
N ILE A 18 22.46 -26.53 -6.10
CA ILE A 18 22.30 -27.64 -5.15
C ILE A 18 21.95 -28.89 -5.98
N ASP A 19 22.71 -29.96 -5.81
CA ASP A 19 22.50 -31.26 -6.48
C ASP A 19 22.32 -31.16 -8.00
N GLY A 20 23.12 -30.31 -8.65
CA GLY A 20 23.07 -30.11 -10.10
C GLY A 20 21.95 -29.17 -10.58
N SER A 21 21.05 -28.72 -9.68
CA SER A 21 19.95 -27.81 -9.98
C SER A 21 20.28 -26.37 -9.59
N PHE A 22 19.94 -25.41 -10.46
CA PHE A 22 20.02 -23.98 -10.13
C PHE A 22 18.79 -23.53 -9.35
N ILE A 23 18.99 -22.78 -8.27
CA ILE A 23 17.94 -22.23 -7.44
C ILE A 23 17.81 -20.74 -7.71
N LEU A 24 16.67 -20.34 -8.27
CA LEU A 24 16.32 -18.94 -8.51
C LEU A 24 15.20 -18.54 -7.54
N ARG A 25 15.52 -17.69 -6.56
CA ARG A 25 14.54 -17.23 -5.58
C ARG A 25 13.82 -16.00 -6.09
N LYS A 26 12.62 -16.19 -6.63
CA LYS A 26 11.75 -15.13 -7.17
C LYS A 26 10.38 -15.14 -6.49
N PRO A 27 10.28 -14.68 -5.23
CA PRO A 27 9.03 -14.73 -4.47
C PRO A 27 7.90 -13.89 -5.10
N ASN A 28 8.25 -12.91 -5.94
CA ASN A 28 7.32 -12.03 -6.63
C ASN A 28 6.71 -12.66 -7.90
N ILE A 29 7.23 -13.81 -8.36
CA ILE A 29 6.74 -14.51 -9.54
C ILE A 29 6.05 -15.80 -9.08
N SER A 30 4.73 -15.88 -9.25
CA SER A 30 3.98 -17.08 -8.89
C SER A 30 4.31 -18.25 -9.81
N SER A 31 4.14 -19.49 -9.32
CA SER A 31 4.36 -20.71 -10.11
C SER A 31 3.51 -20.74 -11.39
N HIS A 32 2.28 -20.23 -11.32
CA HIS A 32 1.38 -20.12 -12.46
C HIS A 32 1.92 -19.17 -13.54
N LEU A 33 2.37 -17.97 -13.16
CA LEU A 33 2.97 -17.02 -14.10
C LEU A 33 4.24 -17.59 -14.71
N PHE A 34 5.06 -18.26 -13.90
CA PHE A 34 6.28 -18.88 -14.38
C PHE A 34 6.01 -20.01 -15.39
N ASP A 35 4.97 -20.83 -15.20
CA ASP A 35 4.55 -21.86 -16.18
C ASP A 35 4.21 -21.24 -17.54
N ILE A 36 3.47 -20.12 -17.54
CA ILE A 36 3.14 -19.38 -18.77
C ILE A 36 4.42 -18.88 -19.46
N ILE A 37 5.36 -18.32 -18.68
CA ILE A 37 6.64 -17.83 -19.20
C ILE A 37 7.45 -18.99 -19.82
N LEU A 38 7.50 -20.14 -19.16
CA LEU A 38 8.19 -21.32 -19.68
C LEU A 38 7.54 -21.80 -20.99
N ARG A 39 6.21 -21.89 -21.04
CA ARG A 39 5.49 -22.25 -22.29
C ARG A 39 5.83 -21.30 -23.43
N PHE A 40 5.95 -20.00 -23.16
CA PHE A 40 6.39 -19.07 -24.20
C PHE A 40 7.83 -19.33 -24.65
N ILE A 41 8.75 -19.55 -23.72
CA ILE A 41 10.17 -19.78 -24.01
C ILE A 41 10.35 -21.02 -24.90
N TYR A 42 9.62 -22.10 -24.61
CA TYR A 42 9.75 -23.38 -25.33
C TYR A 42 8.87 -23.46 -26.58
N CYS A 43 7.62 -23.01 -26.49
CA CYS A 43 6.61 -23.25 -27.53
C CYS A 43 6.26 -22.01 -28.34
N ARG A 44 6.80 -20.83 -28.01
CA ARG A 44 6.45 -19.52 -28.63
C ARG A 44 4.96 -19.22 -28.62
N ASN A 45 4.20 -19.82 -27.71
CA ASN A 45 2.76 -19.66 -27.59
C ASN A 45 2.40 -19.19 -26.17
N VAL A 46 1.48 -18.24 -26.07
CA VAL A 46 0.94 -17.74 -24.81
C VAL A 46 -0.58 -17.71 -24.92
N GLU A 47 -1.26 -18.50 -24.10
CA GLU A 47 -2.71 -18.39 -23.92
C GLU A 47 -2.95 -17.51 -22.70
N LEU A 48 -3.30 -16.24 -22.93
CA LEU A 48 -3.58 -15.27 -21.87
C LEU A 48 -5.07 -15.28 -21.55
N LYS A 49 -5.42 -15.43 -20.26
CA LYS A 49 -6.80 -15.31 -19.77
C LYS A 49 -6.89 -14.19 -18.74
N ASN A 50 -7.78 -13.21 -18.98
CA ASN A 50 -8.16 -12.13 -18.05
C ASN A 50 -6.97 -11.43 -17.35
N LEU A 51 -7.14 -11.08 -16.06
CA LEU A 51 -6.26 -10.37 -15.09
C LEU A 51 -4.79 -10.84 -15.00
N GLN A 52 -4.38 -11.86 -15.75
CA GLN A 52 -3.02 -12.40 -15.74
C GLN A 52 -2.04 -11.54 -16.53
N GLY A 53 -2.51 -10.72 -17.48
CA GLY A 53 -1.65 -10.02 -18.42
C GLY A 53 -0.70 -8.99 -17.78
N LEU A 54 -1.18 -8.13 -16.87
CA LEU A 54 -0.34 -7.09 -16.25
C LEU A 54 0.70 -7.69 -15.27
N ASN A 55 0.29 -8.67 -14.45
CA ASN A 55 1.20 -9.37 -13.55
C ASN A 55 2.24 -10.19 -14.32
N LEU A 56 1.83 -10.79 -15.45
CA LEU A 56 2.77 -11.46 -16.34
C LEU A 56 3.74 -10.45 -16.95
N LEU A 57 3.27 -9.28 -17.36
CA LEU A 57 4.09 -8.21 -17.93
C LEU A 57 5.20 -7.77 -16.95
N ILE A 58 4.86 -7.58 -15.67
CA ILE A 58 5.83 -7.30 -14.59
C ILE A 58 6.84 -8.45 -14.44
N ALA A 59 6.36 -9.70 -14.39
CA ALA A 59 7.23 -10.87 -14.22
C ALA A 59 8.20 -11.05 -15.40
N VAL A 60 7.76 -10.78 -16.63
CA VAL A 60 8.62 -10.92 -17.82
C VAL A 60 9.63 -9.78 -17.96
N ASP A 61 9.32 -8.59 -17.42
CA ASP A 61 10.28 -7.51 -17.28
C ASP A 61 11.39 -7.85 -16.29
N GLU A 62 11.02 -8.41 -15.12
CA GLU A 62 11.96 -8.87 -14.09
C GLU A 62 12.90 -9.95 -14.64
N LEU A 63 12.40 -10.83 -15.51
CA LEU A 63 13.18 -11.85 -16.20
C LEU A 63 13.82 -11.36 -17.50
N ASN A 64 13.75 -10.06 -17.81
CA ASN A 64 14.33 -9.40 -18.99
C ASN A 64 14.01 -10.09 -20.33
N LEU A 65 12.74 -10.47 -20.53
CA LEU A 65 12.25 -11.16 -21.74
C LEU A 65 11.63 -10.18 -22.74
N GLN A 66 12.45 -9.34 -23.37
CA GLN A 66 12.00 -8.24 -24.24
C GLN A 66 10.98 -8.64 -25.32
N GLN A 67 11.21 -9.75 -26.03
CA GLN A 67 10.26 -10.22 -27.06
C GLN A 67 8.87 -10.54 -26.49
N LEU A 68 8.83 -11.08 -25.27
CA LEU A 68 7.58 -11.41 -24.60
C LEU A 68 6.89 -10.16 -24.06
N ILE A 69 7.66 -9.17 -23.57
CA ILE A 69 7.14 -7.86 -23.16
C ILE A 69 6.38 -7.20 -24.31
N SER A 70 6.97 -7.14 -25.51
CA SER A 70 6.30 -6.56 -26.68
C SER A 70 5.03 -7.33 -27.05
N HIS A 71 5.10 -8.66 -27.07
CA HIS A 71 3.95 -9.50 -27.43
C HIS A 71 2.78 -9.39 -26.43
N ILE A 72 3.06 -9.35 -25.13
CA ILE A 72 2.04 -9.18 -24.10
C ILE A 72 1.41 -7.78 -24.20
N GLN A 73 2.21 -6.72 -24.40
CA GLN A 73 1.66 -5.37 -24.57
C GLN A 73 0.70 -5.30 -25.76
N GLU A 74 1.10 -5.83 -26.92
CA GLU A 74 0.25 -5.89 -28.11
C GLU A 74 -1.04 -6.68 -27.87
N TYR A 75 -0.95 -7.83 -27.19
CA TYR A 75 -2.12 -8.62 -26.84
C TYR A 75 -3.08 -7.86 -25.91
N LEU A 76 -2.55 -7.19 -24.88
CA LEU A 76 -3.34 -6.40 -23.94
C LEU A 76 -4.10 -5.28 -24.66
N ILE A 77 -3.41 -4.57 -25.56
CA ILE A 77 -3.96 -3.48 -26.38
C ILE A 77 -5.04 -3.99 -27.35
N ASN A 78 -4.84 -5.14 -27.99
CA ASN A 78 -5.76 -5.61 -29.02
C ASN A 78 -6.97 -6.38 -28.47
N HIS A 79 -6.86 -6.98 -27.29
CA HIS A 79 -7.85 -7.96 -26.81
C HIS A 79 -8.38 -7.71 -25.39
N GLN A 80 -7.72 -6.88 -24.58
CA GLN A 80 -8.13 -6.66 -23.19
C GLN A 80 -8.38 -5.19 -22.84
N THR A 81 -8.32 -4.27 -23.78
CA THR A 81 -8.55 -2.83 -23.57
C THR A 81 -9.87 -2.54 -22.88
N GLU A 82 -10.96 -3.04 -23.43
CA GLU A 82 -12.30 -2.87 -22.84
C GLU A 82 -12.36 -3.46 -21.41
N PHE A 83 -11.69 -4.60 -21.18
CA PHE A 83 -11.61 -5.19 -19.85
C PHE A 83 -10.75 -4.39 -18.85
N LEU A 84 -9.60 -3.86 -19.29
CA LEU A 84 -8.68 -3.03 -18.51
C LEU A 84 -9.36 -1.74 -18.04
N PHE A 85 -10.21 -1.13 -18.87
CA PHE A 85 -10.83 0.16 -18.56
C PHE A 85 -12.23 0.05 -17.94
N LEU A 86 -13.02 -1.00 -18.24
CA LEU A 86 -14.35 -1.19 -17.64
C LEU A 86 -14.33 -1.98 -16.31
N TYR A 87 -13.37 -2.88 -16.12
CA TYR A 87 -13.38 -3.82 -14.99
C TYR A 87 -12.16 -3.76 -14.06
N GLN A 88 -11.15 -2.95 -14.38
CA GLN A 88 -10.03 -2.67 -13.47
C GLN A 88 -9.99 -1.18 -13.06
N ASN A 89 -9.11 -0.87 -12.11
CA ASN A 89 -8.85 0.51 -11.69
C ASN A 89 -7.86 1.17 -12.66
N PRO A 90 -8.30 2.04 -13.59
CA PRO A 90 -7.46 2.66 -14.62
C PRO A 90 -6.29 3.44 -14.01
N THR A 91 -6.52 4.04 -12.83
CA THR A 91 -5.48 4.76 -12.08
C THR A 91 -4.31 3.84 -11.68
N ASN A 92 -4.61 2.63 -11.22
CA ASN A 92 -3.58 1.65 -10.81
C ASN A 92 -2.80 1.11 -12.02
N ILE A 93 -3.48 0.90 -13.16
CA ILE A 93 -2.81 0.51 -14.40
C ILE A 93 -1.81 1.59 -14.80
N LEU A 94 -2.24 2.85 -14.85
CA LEU A 94 -1.36 3.97 -15.21
C LEU A 94 -0.16 4.09 -14.28
N GLU A 95 -0.36 3.95 -12.97
CA GLU A 95 0.72 3.99 -12.00
C GLU A 95 1.74 2.87 -12.26
N ILE A 96 1.27 1.65 -12.51
CA ILE A 96 2.14 0.52 -12.88
C ILE A 96 2.88 0.84 -14.18
N VAL A 97 2.17 1.13 -15.27
CA VAL A 97 2.80 1.30 -16.59
C VAL A 97 3.78 2.48 -16.60
N TYR A 98 3.48 3.55 -15.87
CA TYR A 98 4.39 4.69 -15.67
C TYR A 98 5.69 4.31 -14.98
N HIS A 99 5.65 3.36 -14.02
CA HIS A 99 6.82 2.93 -13.27
C HIS A 99 7.75 1.98 -14.05
N TYR A 100 7.27 1.29 -15.08
CA TYR A 100 8.06 0.35 -15.87
C TYR A 100 8.43 0.93 -17.24
N GLU A 101 9.67 1.40 -17.36
CA GLU A 101 10.19 2.10 -18.55
C GLU A 101 9.99 1.37 -19.88
N LYS A 102 9.90 0.02 -19.85
CA LYS A 102 9.76 -0.81 -21.06
C LYS A 102 8.32 -0.95 -21.56
N PHE A 103 7.34 -0.45 -20.80
CA PHE A 103 5.92 -0.61 -21.13
C PHE A 103 5.38 0.58 -21.94
N THR A 104 6.20 1.15 -22.82
CA THR A 104 5.90 2.37 -23.57
C THR A 104 4.68 2.23 -24.49
N ASN A 105 4.46 1.06 -25.10
CA ASN A 105 3.35 0.87 -26.02
C ASN A 105 2.03 0.88 -25.25
N LEU A 106 1.98 0.17 -24.13
CA LEU A 106 0.82 0.16 -23.25
C LEU A 106 0.60 1.54 -22.61
N TRP A 107 1.69 2.25 -22.26
CA TRP A 107 1.61 3.61 -21.71
C TRP A 107 0.95 4.58 -22.69
N ASN A 108 1.45 4.63 -23.92
CA ASN A 108 0.94 5.52 -24.96
C ASN A 108 -0.52 5.20 -25.28
N PHE A 109 -0.84 3.92 -25.39
CA PHE A 109 -2.20 3.47 -25.64
C PHE A 109 -3.16 3.86 -24.49
N CYS A 110 -2.75 3.66 -23.23
CA CYS A 110 -3.57 4.11 -22.11
C CYS A 110 -3.79 5.63 -22.16
N LEU A 111 -2.75 6.41 -22.47
CA LEU A 111 -2.84 7.85 -22.59
C LEU A 111 -3.79 8.29 -23.70
N GLU A 112 -3.77 7.65 -24.86
CA GLU A 112 -4.69 7.93 -25.97
C GLU A 112 -6.15 7.82 -25.51
N ILE A 113 -6.52 6.69 -24.88
CA ILE A 113 -7.86 6.46 -24.35
C ILE A 113 -8.26 7.51 -23.32
N ILE A 114 -7.34 7.85 -22.40
CA ILE A 114 -7.62 8.83 -21.36
C ILE A 114 -7.80 10.23 -21.92
N CYS A 115 -7.05 10.58 -22.96
CA CYS A 115 -7.21 11.87 -23.62
C CYS A 115 -8.54 11.93 -24.37
N GLU A 116 -8.98 10.84 -24.97
CA GLU A 116 -10.29 10.74 -25.63
C GLU A 116 -11.46 10.74 -24.62
N GLU A 117 -11.33 10.03 -23.50
CA GLU A 117 -12.34 9.86 -22.45
C GLU A 117 -11.79 10.18 -21.03
N PRO A 118 -11.52 11.45 -20.69
CA PRO A 118 -10.91 11.81 -19.40
C PRO A 118 -11.77 11.45 -18.18
N GLU A 119 -13.09 11.35 -18.37
CA GLU A 119 -14.06 10.99 -17.32
C GLU A 119 -13.72 9.66 -16.63
N ILE A 120 -13.09 8.72 -17.34
CA ILE A 120 -12.66 7.43 -16.79
C ILE A 120 -11.78 7.62 -15.54
N LEU A 121 -10.91 8.63 -15.54
CA LEU A 121 -10.04 8.93 -14.41
C LEU A 121 -10.65 9.94 -13.45
N PHE A 122 -11.33 10.97 -13.96
CA PHE A 122 -11.94 11.97 -13.09
C PHE A 122 -13.10 11.41 -12.26
N ASN A 123 -13.75 10.34 -12.71
CA ASN A 123 -14.75 9.62 -11.92
C ASN A 123 -14.13 8.67 -10.88
N SER A 124 -12.88 8.24 -11.06
CA SER A 124 -12.16 7.36 -10.11
C SER A 124 -11.91 8.03 -8.75
N ASP A 125 -11.92 7.24 -7.68
CA ASP A 125 -11.57 7.70 -6.32
C ASP A 125 -10.08 8.04 -6.17
N ASN A 126 -9.24 7.61 -7.11
CA ASN A 126 -7.80 7.85 -7.09
C ASN A 126 -7.39 8.84 -8.18
N PHE A 127 -6.84 9.97 -7.75
CA PHE A 127 -6.32 11.02 -8.62
C PHE A 127 -4.83 10.80 -8.93
N THR A 128 -4.42 11.02 -10.19
CA THR A 128 -2.99 11.12 -10.56
C THR A 128 -2.68 12.51 -11.08
N ASN A 129 -1.57 13.09 -10.61
CA ASN A 129 -1.08 14.38 -11.10
C ASN A 129 -0.51 14.31 -12.53
N LEU A 130 -0.43 13.12 -13.13
CA LEU A 130 0.18 12.88 -14.44
C LEU A 130 -0.58 13.59 -15.56
N LEU A 131 -1.90 13.73 -15.43
CA LEU A 131 -2.75 14.33 -16.46
C LEU A 131 -2.81 15.85 -16.43
N LEU A 132 -2.48 16.47 -15.29
CA LEU A 132 -2.51 17.92 -15.11
C LEU A 132 -1.50 18.69 -15.99
N LYS A 133 -0.61 17.96 -16.67
CA LYS A 133 0.42 18.53 -17.55
C LYS A 133 0.07 18.41 -19.04
N ARG A 134 -1.08 17.80 -19.37
CA ARG A 134 -1.49 17.54 -20.74
C ARG A 134 -2.41 18.64 -21.25
N ASP A 135 -2.21 19.01 -22.50
CA ASP A 135 -2.99 20.01 -23.25
C ASP A 135 -3.97 19.37 -24.25
N ASP A 136 -3.96 18.04 -24.38
CA ASP A 136 -4.74 17.26 -25.33
C ASP A 136 -5.90 16.45 -24.70
N LEU A 137 -6.26 16.75 -23.45
CA LEU A 137 -7.44 16.15 -22.82
C LEU A 137 -8.72 16.65 -23.52
N ASN A 138 -9.56 15.73 -23.98
CA ASN A 138 -10.89 16.00 -24.54
C ASN A 138 -11.91 16.32 -23.44
N MET A 139 -11.60 17.34 -22.64
CA MET A 139 -12.44 17.84 -21.54
C MET A 139 -12.23 19.34 -21.45
N ASN A 140 -13.32 20.10 -21.30
CA ASN A 140 -13.18 21.56 -21.24
C ASN A 140 -12.63 22.02 -19.88
N GLU A 141 -12.08 23.22 -19.85
CA GLU A 141 -11.43 23.79 -18.66
C GLU A 141 -12.37 23.82 -17.44
N ILE A 142 -13.65 24.13 -17.64
CA ILE A 142 -14.67 24.20 -16.57
C ILE A 142 -14.92 22.82 -15.96
N GLU A 143 -14.95 21.77 -16.78
CA GLU A 143 -15.12 20.39 -16.33
C GLU A 143 -13.89 19.85 -15.60
N ILE A 144 -12.69 20.18 -16.10
CA ILE A 144 -11.44 19.87 -15.40
C ILE A 144 -11.43 20.56 -14.05
N GLU A 145 -11.75 21.85 -13.98
CA GLU A 145 -11.81 22.62 -12.75
C GLU A 145 -12.79 22.01 -11.73
N LYS A 146 -14.02 21.67 -12.16
CA LYS A 146 -15.02 21.01 -11.31
C LYS A 146 -14.55 19.65 -10.81
N SER A 147 -13.93 18.86 -11.67
CA SER A 147 -13.41 17.54 -11.32
C SER A 147 -12.29 17.64 -10.31
N LEU A 148 -11.38 18.61 -10.48
CA LEU A 148 -10.28 18.88 -9.54
C LEU A 148 -10.81 19.35 -8.19
N HIS A 149 -11.84 20.20 -8.16
CA HIS A 149 -12.48 20.65 -6.93
C HIS A 149 -12.95 19.50 -6.03
N ARG A 150 -13.38 18.36 -6.60
CA ARG A 150 -13.74 17.15 -5.83
C ARG A 150 -12.56 16.58 -5.05
N PHE A 151 -11.35 16.69 -5.59
CA PHE A 151 -10.13 16.13 -4.99
C PHE A 151 -9.45 17.09 -4.02
N ILE A 152 -9.69 18.40 -4.12
CA ILE A 152 -9.10 19.42 -3.23
C ILE A 152 -9.31 19.09 -1.73
N PRO A 153 -10.51 18.71 -1.26
CA PRO A 153 -10.71 18.31 0.14
C PRO A 153 -9.94 17.05 0.56
N LEU A 154 -9.50 16.22 -0.40
CA LEU A 154 -8.76 14.99 -0.15
C LEU A 154 -7.24 15.23 -0.06
N ILE A 155 -6.75 16.36 -0.57
CA ILE A 155 -5.33 16.72 -0.56
C ILE A 155 -4.98 17.36 0.79
N ARG A 156 -3.93 16.85 1.44
CA ARG A 156 -3.42 17.40 2.70
C ARG A 156 -2.40 18.49 2.46
N PHE A 157 -2.88 19.65 2.07
CA PHE A 157 -2.00 20.76 1.70
C PHE A 157 -1.05 21.21 2.82
N TYR A 158 -1.43 21.05 4.11
CA TYR A 158 -0.59 21.41 5.26
C TYR A 158 0.48 20.37 5.61
N ASP A 159 0.42 19.16 5.03
CA ASP A 159 1.46 18.13 5.18
C ASP A 159 2.54 18.24 4.08
N ILE A 160 2.36 19.15 3.12
CA ILE A 160 3.29 19.38 2.02
C ILE A 160 4.45 20.25 2.55
N THR A 161 5.69 20.02 2.11
CA THR A 161 6.78 20.89 2.54
C THR A 161 6.58 22.31 1.97
N PRO A 162 7.07 23.38 2.62
CA PRO A 162 6.98 24.73 2.05
C PRO A 162 7.55 24.81 0.63
N THR A 163 8.67 24.10 0.40
CA THR A 163 9.32 24.00 -0.91
C THR A 163 8.43 23.33 -1.95
N ASP A 164 7.84 22.17 -1.64
CA ASP A 164 6.94 21.48 -2.57
C ASP A 164 5.64 22.25 -2.76
N CYS A 165 5.14 22.93 -1.73
CA CYS A 165 3.97 23.78 -1.85
C CYS A 165 4.23 24.89 -2.88
N PHE A 166 5.38 25.55 -2.81
CA PHE A 166 5.75 26.59 -3.76
C PHE A 166 5.97 26.06 -5.18
N TYR A 167 6.78 25.00 -5.36
CA TYR A 167 7.14 24.54 -6.71
C TYR A 167 6.12 23.62 -7.38
N LYS A 168 5.28 22.92 -6.60
CA LYS A 168 4.38 21.87 -7.12
C LYS A 168 2.90 22.14 -6.89
N VAL A 169 2.54 22.97 -5.91
CA VAL A 169 1.11 23.28 -5.63
C VAL A 169 0.76 24.66 -6.17
N TYR A 170 1.61 25.66 -5.93
CA TYR A 170 1.34 27.04 -6.28
C TYR A 170 1.19 27.28 -7.79
N CYS A 171 1.75 26.41 -8.64
CA CYS A 171 1.52 26.43 -10.08
C CYS A 171 0.05 26.23 -10.47
N TYR A 172 -0.79 25.71 -9.58
CA TYR A 172 -2.23 25.52 -9.78
C TYR A 172 -3.10 26.57 -9.07
N LYS A 173 -2.52 27.70 -8.64
CA LYS A 173 -3.23 28.75 -7.86
C LYS A 173 -4.50 29.30 -8.51
N GLU A 174 -4.64 29.19 -9.83
CA GLU A 174 -5.81 29.67 -10.58
C GLU A 174 -7.00 28.70 -10.49
N ILE A 175 -6.72 27.42 -10.26
CA ILE A 175 -7.72 26.35 -10.11
C ILE A 175 -8.06 26.13 -8.61
N LEU A 176 -7.10 26.38 -7.72
CA LEU A 176 -7.28 26.21 -6.28
C LEU A 176 -8.12 27.36 -5.69
N PRO A 177 -9.04 27.07 -4.73
CA PRO A 177 -9.79 28.09 -4.02
C PRO A 177 -8.88 29.16 -3.44
N GLN A 178 -9.24 30.42 -3.66
CA GLN A 178 -8.38 31.56 -3.31
C GLN A 178 -8.13 31.65 -1.79
N ASP A 179 -9.12 31.29 -0.99
CA ASP A 179 -9.03 31.17 0.47
C ASP A 179 -8.04 30.07 0.89
N LEU A 180 -8.01 28.94 0.19
CA LEU A 180 -7.05 27.86 0.44
C LEU A 180 -5.62 28.32 0.20
N ILE A 181 -5.35 29.00 -0.93
CA ILE A 181 -4.02 29.55 -1.23
C ILE A 181 -3.59 30.54 -0.15
N HIS A 182 -4.48 31.47 0.23
CA HIS A 182 -4.19 32.44 1.27
C HIS A 182 -3.86 31.78 2.61
N ASN A 183 -4.68 30.80 3.03
CA ASN A 183 -4.47 30.06 4.27
C ASN A 183 -3.17 29.25 4.29
N LEU A 184 -2.76 28.67 3.14
CA LEU A 184 -1.49 27.95 3.03
C LEU A 184 -0.29 28.88 3.13
N LEU A 185 -0.33 30.02 2.43
CA LEU A 185 0.73 31.02 2.52
C LEU A 185 0.87 31.54 3.95
N GLU A 186 -0.23 31.88 4.60
CA GLU A 186 -0.24 32.32 6.00
C GLU A 186 0.31 31.24 6.94
N PHE A 187 -0.06 29.97 6.76
CA PHE A 187 0.45 28.86 7.55
C PHE A 187 1.97 28.69 7.44
N TYR A 188 2.55 28.80 6.25
CA TYR A 188 4.00 28.63 6.07
C TYR A 188 4.81 29.88 6.41
N ILE A 189 4.23 31.08 6.30
CA ILE A 189 4.93 32.34 6.53
C ILE A 189 4.87 32.76 8.01
N VAL A 190 3.73 32.55 8.68
CA VAL A 190 3.51 33.01 10.06
C VAL A 190 3.99 31.95 11.06
N PRO A 191 4.91 32.28 11.99
CA PRO A 191 5.38 31.33 13.00
C PRO A 191 4.24 30.82 13.90
N ASN A 192 4.27 29.52 14.23
CA ASN A 192 3.31 28.85 15.12
C ASN A 192 1.84 28.92 14.66
N MET A 193 1.59 29.18 13.38
CA MET A 193 0.25 29.20 12.81
C MET A 193 -0.35 27.79 12.77
N LYS A 194 -1.64 27.66 13.08
CA LYS A 194 -2.37 26.39 12.98
C LYS A 194 -3.16 26.34 11.67
N PRO A 195 -3.37 25.15 11.08
CA PRO A 195 -4.21 24.99 9.89
C PRO A 195 -5.64 25.51 10.16
N LYS A 196 -6.15 26.35 9.25
CA LYS A 196 -7.47 26.97 9.39
C LYS A 196 -8.64 26.09 8.92
N SER A 197 -8.37 25.04 8.13
CA SER A 197 -9.42 24.14 7.61
C SER A 197 -9.46 22.79 8.34
N ASN A 198 -10.65 22.17 8.37
CA ASN A 198 -10.94 20.83 8.92
C ASN A 198 -10.34 19.72 8.04
N VAL A 199 -9.02 19.76 7.80
CA VAL A 199 -8.36 18.77 6.95
C VAL A 199 -8.41 17.41 7.61
N ALA A 200 -8.80 16.40 6.82
CA ALA A 200 -8.79 15.01 7.25
C ALA A 200 -7.41 14.65 7.82
N PRO A 201 -7.31 14.07 9.03
CA PRO A 201 -6.04 13.73 9.67
C PRO A 201 -5.16 12.88 8.74
N SER A 202 -3.84 12.97 8.88
CA SER A 202 -2.87 12.12 8.18
C SER A 202 -3.32 10.65 8.15
N ARG A 203 -3.52 10.12 6.94
CA ARG A 203 -3.69 8.71 6.58
C ARG A 203 -2.33 8.13 6.17
N LYS A 204 -1.27 8.93 6.00
CA LYS A 204 0.06 8.39 5.68
C LYS A 204 0.47 7.41 6.77
N ASP A 205 0.32 7.83 8.02
CA ASP A 205 0.61 6.98 9.16
C ASP A 205 -0.34 5.77 9.20
N GLN A 206 -1.64 5.95 8.95
CA GLN A 206 -2.59 4.83 8.96
C GLN A 206 -2.37 3.80 7.84
N LYS A 207 -2.06 4.24 6.61
CA LYS A 207 -1.84 3.39 5.43
C LYS A 207 -0.48 2.70 5.49
N ILE A 208 0.54 3.38 6.05
CA ILE A 208 1.85 2.78 6.34
C ILE A 208 1.72 1.77 7.47
N ILE A 209 0.94 2.04 8.52
CA ILE A 209 0.82 1.14 9.68
C ILE A 209 -0.07 -0.08 9.38
N PHE A 210 -1.12 0.07 8.57
CA PHE A 210 -2.04 -1.02 8.18
C PHE A 210 -2.27 -1.05 6.66
N ASN A 211 -1.28 -1.60 5.92
CA ASN A 211 -1.46 -2.01 4.52
C ASN A 211 -1.88 -3.49 4.44
N SER A 212 -2.18 -3.97 3.22
CA SER A 212 -2.57 -5.36 2.95
C SER A 212 -1.57 -6.38 3.51
N ASP A 213 -0.28 -6.11 3.36
CA ASP A 213 0.78 -7.06 3.72
C ASP A 213 0.89 -7.23 5.23
N ARG A 214 0.78 -6.13 6.01
CA ARG A 214 0.76 -6.21 7.48
C ARG A 214 -0.52 -6.85 8.00
N VAL A 215 -1.65 -6.63 7.35
CA VAL A 215 -2.91 -7.30 7.68
C VAL A 215 -2.77 -8.82 7.50
N ALA A 216 -2.15 -9.27 6.40
CA ALA A 216 -1.86 -10.68 6.17
C ALA A 216 -0.87 -11.25 7.20
N LEU A 217 0.18 -10.49 7.55
CA LEU A 217 1.17 -10.87 8.55
C LEU A 217 0.52 -11.04 9.94
N PHE A 218 -0.23 -10.04 10.41
CA PHE A 218 -0.90 -10.09 11.70
C PHE A 218 -1.93 -11.22 11.77
N ALA A 219 -2.71 -11.43 10.71
CA ALA A 219 -3.63 -12.56 10.63
C ALA A 219 -2.88 -13.91 10.75
N SER A 220 -1.71 -14.03 10.10
CA SER A 220 -0.90 -15.24 10.17
C SER A 220 -0.40 -15.50 11.59
N TRP A 221 0.02 -14.46 12.32
CA TRP A 221 0.45 -14.57 13.71
C TRP A 221 -0.71 -14.90 14.67
N ILE A 222 -1.89 -14.30 14.48
CA ILE A 222 -3.09 -14.62 15.26
C ILE A 222 -3.43 -16.11 15.13
N ASP A 223 -3.39 -16.65 13.92
CA ASP A 223 -3.66 -18.08 13.64
C ASP A 223 -2.48 -19.02 13.96
N LYS A 224 -1.36 -18.48 14.48
CA LYS A 224 -0.12 -19.21 14.76
C LYS A 224 0.41 -19.98 13.55
N LYS A 225 0.30 -19.36 12.36
CA LYS A 225 0.80 -19.87 11.09
C LYS A 225 2.10 -19.20 10.70
N ASP A 226 2.73 -19.74 9.67
CA ASP A 226 3.88 -19.10 9.02
C ASP A 226 3.51 -17.68 8.57
N SER A 227 4.46 -16.75 8.68
CA SER A 227 4.25 -15.32 8.42
C SER A 227 3.78 -15.02 6.99
N SER A 228 3.98 -15.95 6.04
CA SER A 228 3.56 -15.84 4.65
C SER A 228 2.19 -16.46 4.35
N TYR A 229 1.51 -17.07 5.33
CA TYR A 229 0.33 -17.91 5.13
C TYR A 229 -0.84 -17.19 4.43
N TYR A 230 -1.06 -15.91 4.76
CA TYR A 230 -2.12 -15.09 4.16
C TYR A 230 -1.65 -14.17 3.01
N ASN A 231 -0.41 -14.28 2.51
CA ASN A 231 0.07 -13.39 1.44
C ASN A 231 -0.77 -13.50 0.15
N ASN A 232 -1.30 -14.69 -0.14
CA ASN A 232 -2.10 -14.97 -1.34
C ASN A 232 -3.54 -15.42 -1.00
N LYS A 233 -3.99 -15.20 0.25
CA LYS A 233 -5.30 -15.63 0.73
C LYS A 233 -5.94 -14.49 1.49
N LYS A 234 -7.25 -14.30 1.33
CA LYS A 234 -7.97 -13.34 2.16
C LYS A 234 -7.99 -13.85 3.60
N PRO A 235 -7.45 -13.09 4.58
CA PRO A 235 -7.55 -13.47 5.98
C PRO A 235 -9.02 -13.45 6.42
N PRO A 236 -9.41 -14.29 7.40
CA PRO A 236 -10.79 -14.37 7.89
C PRO A 236 -11.17 -13.18 8.79
N TYR A 237 -10.26 -12.23 8.99
CA TYR A 237 -10.42 -11.10 9.90
C TYR A 237 -10.66 -9.78 9.17
N GLU A 238 -11.50 -8.94 9.77
CA GLU A 238 -11.69 -7.55 9.35
C GLU A 238 -11.08 -6.62 10.42
N PHE A 239 -10.01 -5.90 10.06
CA PHE A 239 -9.35 -4.95 10.96
C PHE A 239 -10.07 -3.59 10.92
N LYS A 240 -10.73 -3.23 12.02
CA LYS A 240 -11.43 -1.95 12.18
C LYS A 240 -10.65 -1.04 13.10
N LEU A 241 -10.41 0.19 12.67
CA LEU A 241 -9.80 1.21 13.52
C LEU A 241 -10.78 1.59 14.65
N LEU A 242 -10.40 1.32 15.90
CA LEU A 242 -11.19 1.67 17.08
C LEU A 242 -10.78 3.02 17.67
N HIS A 243 -9.48 3.26 17.81
CA HIS A 243 -8.92 4.44 18.46
C HIS A 243 -7.68 4.94 17.73
N ASN A 244 -7.54 6.26 17.61
CA ASN A 244 -6.33 6.91 17.12
C ASN A 244 -5.97 8.07 18.05
N SER A 245 -4.81 7.99 18.69
CA SER A 245 -4.35 9.00 19.67
C SER A 245 -4.22 10.40 19.10
N SER A 246 -3.90 10.55 17.80
CA SER A 246 -3.84 11.87 17.16
C SER A 246 -5.21 12.50 16.92
N ARG A 247 -6.27 11.68 16.84
CA ARG A 247 -7.66 12.14 16.64
C ARG A 247 -8.43 12.25 17.94
N ASN A 248 -8.19 11.32 18.86
CA ASN A 248 -9.03 11.10 20.04
C ASN A 248 -8.32 11.52 21.35
N GLY A 249 -7.06 11.94 21.25
CA GLY A 249 -6.20 12.24 22.39
C GLY A 249 -5.50 10.98 22.92
N PHE A 250 -4.35 11.18 23.57
CA PHE A 250 -3.56 10.11 24.18
C PHE A 250 -3.87 10.00 25.67
N ASN A 251 -5.04 9.45 26.02
CA ASN A 251 -5.45 9.23 27.42
C ASN A 251 -6.35 8.00 27.58
N ALA A 252 -6.27 7.36 28.76
CA ALA A 252 -7.00 6.13 29.06
C ALA A 252 -8.53 6.27 28.92
N ALA A 253 -9.10 7.40 29.32
CA ALA A 253 -10.54 7.63 29.21
C ALA A 253 -11.04 7.56 27.75
N SER A 254 -10.31 8.19 26.83
CA SER A 254 -10.60 8.15 25.40
C SER A 254 -10.36 6.76 24.80
N PHE A 255 -9.35 6.03 25.28
CA PHE A 255 -9.07 4.66 24.87
C PHE A 255 -10.22 3.73 25.26
N HIS A 256 -10.57 3.67 26.55
CA HIS A 256 -11.65 2.83 27.07
C HIS A 256 -13.01 3.13 26.45
N LYS A 257 -13.32 4.42 26.23
CA LYS A 257 -14.55 4.83 25.50
C LYS A 257 -14.67 4.16 24.13
N ASN A 258 -13.56 3.92 23.44
CA ASN A 258 -13.53 3.41 22.08
C ASN A 258 -13.25 1.90 21.99
N CYS A 259 -12.46 1.35 22.92
CA CYS A 259 -11.91 0.00 22.84
C CYS A 259 -12.59 -1.01 23.78
N ASP A 260 -13.35 -0.57 24.79
CA ASP A 260 -14.07 -1.48 25.67
C ASP A 260 -15.19 -2.23 24.93
N ASN A 261 -15.37 -3.50 25.28
CA ASN A 261 -16.38 -4.39 24.71
C ASN A 261 -16.25 -4.59 23.18
N LYS A 262 -15.04 -4.36 22.61
CA LYS A 262 -14.77 -4.56 21.17
C LYS A 262 -14.16 -5.91 20.82
N GLY A 263 -13.90 -6.75 21.81
CA GLY A 263 -13.27 -8.06 21.62
C GLY A 263 -11.77 -7.96 21.40
N ALA A 264 -11.22 -8.84 20.57
CA ALA A 264 -9.80 -8.89 20.29
C ALA A 264 -9.29 -7.60 19.63
N THR A 265 -8.08 -7.16 19.99
CA THR A 265 -7.50 -5.92 19.51
C THR A 265 -6.03 -6.08 19.14
N ILE A 266 -5.60 -5.34 18.13
CA ILE A 266 -4.19 -5.02 17.89
C ILE A 266 -4.00 -3.54 18.17
N TRP A 267 -2.94 -3.23 18.90
CA TRP A 267 -2.48 -1.85 19.07
C TRP A 267 -1.08 -1.70 18.48
N VAL A 268 -0.79 -0.49 18.01
CA VAL A 268 0.43 -0.15 17.28
C VAL A 268 0.87 1.25 17.66
N ALA A 269 2.18 1.46 17.78
CA ALA A 269 2.80 2.74 18.06
C ALA A 269 4.12 2.88 17.28
N ILE A 270 4.44 4.10 16.85
CA ILE A 270 5.74 4.45 16.30
C ILE A 270 6.54 5.15 17.39
N ILE A 271 7.78 4.71 17.62
CA ILE A 271 8.66 5.32 18.62
C ILE A 271 9.13 6.68 18.10
N GLN A 272 8.88 7.73 18.89
CA GLN A 272 9.24 9.11 18.54
C GLN A 272 10.73 9.24 18.22
N GLY A 273 11.05 9.87 17.09
CA GLY A 273 12.43 10.05 16.63
C GLY A 273 13.06 8.81 15.98
N SER A 274 12.27 7.77 15.67
CA SER A 274 12.76 6.55 15.04
C SER A 274 11.82 6.04 13.94
N THR A 275 12.29 5.08 13.16
CA THR A 275 11.48 4.26 12.24
C THR A 275 10.92 3.01 12.91
N GLN A 276 11.13 2.82 14.22
CA GLN A 276 10.69 1.61 14.90
C GLN A 276 9.19 1.64 15.15
N LEU A 277 8.51 0.57 14.75
CA LEU A 277 7.09 0.34 15.07
C LEU A 277 7.01 -0.79 16.10
N ILE A 278 6.22 -0.59 17.14
CA ILE A 278 5.95 -1.58 18.18
C ILE A 278 4.45 -1.78 18.31
N GLY A 279 4.05 -2.89 18.89
CA GLY A 279 2.64 -3.16 19.14
C GLY A 279 2.40 -4.48 19.83
N GLY A 280 1.12 -4.82 19.96
CA GLY A 280 0.70 -6.07 20.55
C GLY A 280 -0.70 -6.46 20.15
N TYR A 281 -0.96 -7.77 20.23
CA TYR A 281 -2.26 -8.37 20.03
C TYR A 281 -2.79 -8.91 21.35
N ASN A 282 -4.06 -8.64 21.61
CA ASN A 282 -4.80 -9.16 22.73
C ASN A 282 -6.09 -9.83 22.24
N PRO A 283 -6.31 -11.13 22.54
CA PRO A 283 -7.51 -11.87 22.12
C PRO A 283 -8.73 -11.56 22.99
N ARG A 284 -8.54 -10.98 24.19
CA ARG A 284 -9.61 -10.54 25.07
C ARG A 284 -9.85 -9.04 24.92
N ASP A 285 -11.04 -8.61 25.29
CA ASP A 285 -11.45 -7.20 25.30
C ASP A 285 -10.78 -6.41 26.45
N TRP A 286 -10.91 -5.08 26.41
CA TRP A 286 -10.33 -4.15 27.39
C TRP A 286 -11.28 -3.72 28.53
N SER A 287 -12.53 -4.19 28.54
CA SER A 287 -13.43 -3.86 29.65
C SER A 287 -13.03 -4.61 30.93
N GLY A 288 -13.24 -4.01 32.09
CA GLY A 288 -13.00 -4.65 33.37
C GLY A 288 -12.35 -3.72 34.40
N LYS A 289 -11.88 -4.31 35.50
CA LYS A 289 -11.19 -3.62 36.61
C LYS A 289 -10.10 -4.52 37.20
N GLY A 290 -9.22 -5.02 36.35
CA GLY A 290 -8.24 -6.02 36.77
C GLY A 290 -7.32 -6.46 35.66
N SER A 291 -6.65 -7.58 35.89
CA SER A 291 -5.77 -8.21 34.92
C SER A 291 -6.41 -9.45 34.30
N LYS A 292 -6.10 -9.72 33.03
CA LYS A 292 -6.57 -10.92 32.31
C LYS A 292 -5.37 -11.75 31.86
N ASP A 293 -5.51 -13.07 31.98
CA ASP A 293 -4.54 -14.06 31.54
C ASP A 293 -4.89 -14.57 30.13
N THR A 294 -3.85 -14.78 29.31
CA THR A 294 -3.96 -15.48 28.03
C THR A 294 -2.58 -15.86 27.49
N THR A 295 -2.49 -17.03 26.87
CA THR A 295 -1.30 -17.54 26.17
C THR A 295 -1.30 -17.20 24.68
N ASN A 296 -2.35 -16.51 24.20
CA ASN A 296 -2.52 -16.15 22.79
C ASN A 296 -2.21 -14.67 22.51
N SER A 297 -1.87 -13.88 23.53
CA SER A 297 -1.31 -12.54 23.33
C SER A 297 0.13 -12.60 22.83
N PHE A 298 0.50 -11.61 22.03
CA PHE A 298 1.89 -11.43 21.59
C PHE A 298 2.23 -9.94 21.48
N LEU A 299 3.50 -9.63 21.71
CA LEU A 299 4.08 -8.34 21.38
C LEU A 299 4.88 -8.46 20.09
N PHE A 300 4.99 -7.37 19.34
CA PHE A 300 5.79 -7.32 18.13
C PHE A 300 6.54 -6.01 17.99
N ASN A 301 7.62 -6.06 17.22
CA ASN A 301 8.37 -4.90 16.79
C ASN A 301 8.77 -5.04 15.32
N PHE A 302 8.91 -3.89 14.65
CA PHE A 302 9.51 -3.71 13.34
C PHE A 302 10.67 -2.75 13.55
N THR A 303 11.90 -3.15 13.20
CA THR A 303 13.06 -2.26 13.34
C THR A 303 13.04 -1.11 12.31
N ASP A 304 12.33 -1.31 11.21
CA ASP A 304 11.97 -0.26 10.26
C ASP A 304 10.51 -0.42 9.83
N VAL A 305 9.70 0.60 10.11
CA VAL A 305 8.29 0.67 9.76
C VAL A 305 8.06 0.47 8.29
N ASN A 306 8.99 0.79 7.39
CA ASN A 306 8.80 0.60 5.94
C ASN A 306 9.18 -0.81 5.46
N ASN A 307 9.85 -1.61 6.29
CA ASN A 307 10.34 -2.94 5.93
C ASN A 307 9.58 -4.03 6.72
N ILE A 308 8.65 -4.71 6.05
CA ILE A 308 7.86 -5.79 6.66
C ILE A 308 8.72 -6.99 7.09
N PHE A 309 9.85 -7.24 6.43
CA PHE A 309 10.77 -8.33 6.78
C PHE A 309 11.56 -8.06 8.07
N SER A 310 11.50 -6.82 8.56
CA SER A 310 12.12 -6.41 9.82
C SER A 310 11.29 -6.80 11.05
N ALA A 311 10.09 -7.35 10.83
CA ALA A 311 9.13 -7.67 11.86
C ALA A 311 9.53 -8.91 12.68
N LYS A 312 9.41 -8.80 14.00
CA LYS A 312 9.57 -9.90 14.96
C LYS A 312 8.43 -9.85 15.96
N PHE A 313 7.91 -11.01 16.34
CA PHE A 313 6.95 -11.12 17.44
C PHE A 313 7.45 -12.09 18.51
N GLY A 314 7.03 -11.85 19.74
CA GLY A 314 7.30 -12.70 20.90
C GLY A 314 5.99 -13.12 21.55
N LEU A 315 5.85 -14.42 21.80
CA LEU A 315 4.79 -14.96 22.64
C LEU A 315 5.18 -14.83 24.12
N LEU A 316 4.19 -14.76 25.00
CA LEU A 316 4.41 -14.85 26.44
C LEU A 316 4.88 -16.27 26.80
N ASN A 317 6.02 -16.39 27.49
CA ASN A 317 6.67 -17.66 27.81
C ASN A 317 6.12 -18.27 29.11
N ASN A 318 5.47 -19.45 29.05
CA ASN A 318 4.94 -20.19 30.20
C ASN A 318 5.99 -20.79 31.19
N GLN A 319 7.23 -20.29 31.25
CA GLN A 319 8.32 -20.97 31.98
C GLN A 319 8.47 -20.60 33.46
N SER A 320 7.47 -19.98 34.10
CA SER A 320 7.53 -19.70 35.55
C SER A 320 6.16 -19.80 36.20
N ASP A 321 6.09 -20.41 37.39
CA ASP A 321 4.91 -20.53 38.28
C ASP A 321 4.38 -19.18 38.83
N GLN A 322 4.55 -18.09 38.09
CA GLN A 322 3.99 -16.78 38.40
C GLN A 322 2.82 -16.49 37.44
N TRP A 323 1.75 -15.89 37.98
CA TRP A 323 0.59 -15.43 37.22
C TRP A 323 1.03 -14.46 36.11
N GLN A 324 1.19 -14.96 34.88
CA GLN A 324 1.53 -14.12 33.73
C GLN A 324 0.27 -13.42 33.24
N LEU A 325 0.09 -12.20 33.74
CA LEU A 325 -0.98 -11.31 33.35
C LEU A 325 -0.62 -10.67 32.01
N ALA A 326 -1.43 -10.93 30.98
CA ALA A 326 -1.16 -10.48 29.61
C ALA A 326 -1.81 -9.12 29.30
N ILE A 327 -2.87 -8.77 30.02
CA ILE A 327 -3.68 -7.58 29.79
C ILE A 327 -3.99 -6.94 31.13
N HIS A 328 -3.64 -5.68 31.30
CA HIS A 328 -4.02 -4.88 32.45
C HIS A 328 -5.09 -3.87 32.00
N CYS A 329 -6.32 -4.00 32.51
CA CYS A 329 -7.50 -3.32 31.95
C CYS A 329 -8.25 -2.45 32.97
N TYR A 330 -7.50 -1.80 33.86
CA TYR A 330 -8.06 -0.78 34.74
C TYR A 330 -8.41 0.48 33.94
N SER A 331 -9.47 1.19 34.35
CA SER A 331 -10.04 2.33 33.61
C SER A 331 -9.10 3.51 33.38
N ASN A 332 -7.99 3.59 34.13
CA ASN A 332 -6.95 4.60 34.01
C ASN A 332 -5.74 4.12 33.20
N GLU A 333 -5.83 2.94 32.59
CA GLU A 333 -4.73 2.30 31.88
C GLU A 333 -5.09 2.00 30.43
N GLY A 334 -4.12 1.48 29.69
CA GLY A 334 -4.25 1.13 28.29
C GLY A 334 -3.05 0.29 27.86
N PRO A 335 -2.85 0.11 26.55
CA PRO A 335 -1.69 -0.61 26.06
C PRO A 335 -0.40 0.10 26.50
N SER A 336 0.43 -0.62 27.26
CA SER A 336 1.77 -0.20 27.70
C SER A 336 2.76 -1.32 27.38
N ILE A 337 4.03 -0.95 27.16
CA ILE A 337 5.16 -1.88 26.95
C ILE A 337 6.09 -1.79 28.14
#